data_AF-A0A7C6KNG8-F1
#
_entry.id   AF-A0A7C6KNG8-F1
#
_cell.length_a   1.000
_cell.length_b   1.000
_cell.length_c   1.000
_cell.angle_alpha   90.00
_cell.angle_beta   90.00
_cell.angle_gamma   90.00
#
_symmetry.space_group_name_H-M   'P 1'
#
loop_
_entity.id
_entity.type
_entity.pdbx_description
1 polymer ?
#
loop_
_entity_poly.entity_id
_entity_poly.type
_entity_poly.pdbx_seq_one_letter_code
_entity_poly.pdbx_strand_id
1 'polypeptide(L)'
;MKFDMLMGLPSPRYSTVAAMVKENPAMRFSYQVLELARRYPVSPEADRLTRVWAAYYQKILKGEQSPENAMASAADEWNQVLKAYR
;
A
#
# COMPACT_ATOMS: atom_id res chain seq x y z
N MET A 1 -7.29 -25.35 11.10
CA MET A 1 -6.53 -24.10 11.20
C MET A 1 -7.45 -23.03 11.77
N LYS A 2 -7.36 -22.72 13.07
CA LYS A 2 -8.08 -21.58 13.65
C LYS A 2 -7.36 -20.32 13.14
N PHE A 3 -8.03 -19.48 12.36
CA PHE A 3 -7.52 -18.15 12.09
C PHE A 3 -7.58 -17.39 13.41
N ASP A 4 -6.43 -16.87 13.85
CA ASP A 4 -6.37 -16.05 15.05
C ASP A 4 -7.00 -14.70 14.70
N MET A 5 -8.30 -14.57 14.97
CA MET A 5 -9.12 -13.38 14.62
C MET A 5 -8.76 -12.15 15.47
N LEU A 6 -7.79 -12.29 16.37
CA LEU A 6 -7.34 -11.27 17.32
C LEU A 6 -6.44 -10.18 16.72
N MET A 7 -5.91 -10.36 15.51
CA MET A 7 -4.96 -9.38 14.91
C MET A 7 -5.64 -8.23 14.15
N GLY A 8 -6.98 -8.19 14.07
CA GLY A 8 -7.72 -7.14 13.36
C GLY A 8 -7.53 -7.14 11.83
N LEU A 9 -6.90 -8.18 11.28
CA LEU A 9 -6.69 -8.32 9.84
C LEU A 9 -7.91 -8.93 9.14
N PRO A 10 -8.31 -8.41 7.96
CA PRO A 10 -9.39 -9.00 7.19
C PRO A 10 -8.97 -10.37 6.66
N SER A 11 -9.91 -11.32 6.68
CA SER A 11 -9.68 -12.62 6.10
C SER A 11 -9.63 -12.49 4.57
N PRO A 12 -8.68 -13.14 3.89
CA PRO A 12 -8.63 -13.14 2.44
C PRO A 12 -9.75 -13.99 1.79
N ARG A 13 -10.52 -14.75 2.58
CA ARG A 13 -11.56 -15.66 2.08
C ARG A 13 -12.94 -15.01 2.15
N TYR A 14 -13.59 -14.85 1.00
CA TYR A 14 -14.96 -14.33 0.91
C TYR A 14 -15.97 -15.09 1.79
N SER A 15 -15.82 -16.41 1.89
CA SER A 15 -16.71 -17.27 2.70
C SER A 15 -16.70 -16.94 4.20
N THR A 16 -15.68 -16.23 4.68
CA THR A 16 -15.53 -15.87 6.11
C THR A 16 -15.95 -14.45 6.44
N VAL A 17 -16.28 -13.63 5.42
CA VAL A 17 -16.60 -12.20 5.61
C VAL A 17 -17.80 -12.03 6.54
N ALA A 18 -18.90 -12.77 6.31
CA ALA A 18 -20.10 -12.65 7.13
C ALA A 18 -19.85 -13.01 8.61
N ALA A 19 -19.04 -14.04 8.86
CA ALA A 19 -18.66 -14.43 10.22
C ALA A 19 -17.77 -13.36 10.87
N MET A 20 -16.77 -12.84 10.15
CA MET A 20 -15.87 -11.79 10.64
C MET A 20 -16.62 -10.48 10.94
N VAL A 21 -17.57 -10.07 10.11
CA VAL A 21 -18.39 -8.87 10.34
C VAL A 21 -19.35 -9.08 11.52
N LYS A 22 -19.86 -10.30 11.72
CA LYS A 22 -20.70 -10.63 12.88
C LYS A 22 -19.90 -10.52 14.19
N GLU A 23 -18.66 -11.00 14.20
CA GLU A 23 -17.80 -10.97 15.38
C GLU A 23 -17.20 -9.58 15.65
N ASN A 24 -16.83 -8.86 14.59
CA ASN A 24 -16.34 -7.49 14.67
C ASN A 24 -17.01 -6.62 13.59
N PRO A 25 -18.09 -5.91 13.93
CA PRO A 25 -18.82 -5.04 12.99
C PRO A 25 -17.95 -3.97 12.33
N ALA A 26 -16.86 -3.51 12.97
CA ALA A 26 -15.94 -2.54 12.39
C ALA A 26 -15.21 -3.08 11.15
N MET A 27 -15.03 -4.40 11.04
CA MET A 27 -14.42 -5.04 9.88
C MET A 27 -15.20 -4.83 8.58
N ARG A 28 -16.50 -4.49 8.68
CA ARG A 28 -17.31 -4.14 7.51
C ARG A 28 -16.66 -3.02 6.70
N PHE A 29 -16.12 -2.01 7.37
CA PHE A 29 -15.44 -0.89 6.71
C PHE A 29 -14.16 -1.34 6.02
N SER A 30 -13.38 -2.24 6.65
CA SER A 30 -12.17 -2.79 6.03
C SER A 30 -12.50 -3.52 4.72
N TYR A 31 -13.55 -4.36 4.70
CA TYR A 31 -13.96 -5.05 3.47
C TYR A 31 -14.46 -4.09 2.39
N GLN A 32 -15.23 -3.06 2.76
CA GLN A 32 -15.67 -2.02 1.82
C GLN A 32 -14.49 -1.24 1.22
N VAL A 33 -13.48 -0.91 2.03
CA VAL A 33 -12.25 -0.26 1.53
C VAL A 33 -11.49 -1.19 0.59
N LEU A 34 -11.44 -2.50 0.88
CA LEU A 34 -10.77 -3.47 0.01
C LEU A 34 -11.43 -3.62 -1.37
N GLU A 35 -12.72 -3.35 -1.51
CA GLU A 35 -13.40 -3.31 -2.82
C GLU A 35 -12.92 -2.15 -3.70
N LEU A 36 -12.50 -1.04 -3.08
CA LEU A 36 -11.97 0.14 -3.76
C LEU A 36 -10.44 0.12 -3.90
N ALA A 37 -9.76 -0.70 -3.09
CA ALA A 37 -8.32 -0.78 -3.07
C ALA A 37 -7.76 -1.46 -4.32
N ARG A 38 -6.61 -0.97 -4.77
CA ARG A 38 -5.78 -1.68 -5.75
C ARG A 38 -4.73 -2.50 -5.02
N ARG A 39 -4.45 -3.69 -5.55
CA ARG A 39 -3.34 -4.51 -5.06
C ARG A 39 -2.04 -3.74 -5.25
N TYR A 40 -1.19 -3.77 -4.23
CA TYR A 40 0.14 -3.20 -4.32
C TYR A 40 0.94 -3.95 -5.42
N PRO A 41 1.64 -3.25 -6.32
CA PRO A 41 2.41 -3.90 -7.38
C PRO A 41 3.46 -4.85 -6.83
N VAL A 42 3.50 -6.08 -7.34
CA VAL A 42 4.56 -7.04 -6.99
C VAL A 42 5.75 -6.78 -7.91
N SER A 43 6.83 -6.27 -7.35
CA SER A 43 8.10 -6.01 -8.04
C SER A 43 9.27 -6.45 -7.16
N PRO A 44 10.33 -7.07 -7.71
CA PRO A 44 11.55 -7.39 -6.95
C PRO A 44 12.16 -6.17 -6.27
N GLU A 45 12.04 -4.99 -6.88
CA GLU A 45 12.59 -3.73 -6.37
C GLU A 45 11.57 -2.89 -5.58
N ALA A 46 10.43 -3.48 -5.18
CA ALA A 46 9.34 -2.75 -4.53
C ALA A 46 9.77 -1.96 -3.26
N ASP A 47 10.68 -2.52 -2.45
CA ASP A 47 11.21 -1.82 -1.27
C ASP A 47 12.02 -0.58 -1.66
N ARG A 48 12.91 -0.69 -2.65
CA ARG A 48 13.69 0.44 -3.16
C ARG A 48 12.80 1.52 -3.75
N LEU A 49 11.83 1.13 -4.59
CA LEU A 49 10.86 2.05 -5.16
C LEU A 49 10.06 2.78 -4.05
N THR A 50 9.66 2.07 -3.00
CA THR A 50 8.96 2.67 -1.86
C THR A 50 9.82 3.71 -1.14
N ARG A 51 11.11 3.41 -0.91
CA ARG A 51 12.04 4.34 -0.25
C ARG A 51 12.27 5.61 -1.05
N VAL A 52 12.42 5.49 -2.37
CA VAL A 52 12.54 6.64 -3.29
C VAL A 52 11.32 7.55 -3.11
N TRP A 53 10.11 6.98 -3.20
CA TRP A 53 8.90 7.78 -3.03
C TRP A 53 8.78 8.40 -1.64
N ALA A 54 9.10 7.65 -0.58
CA ALA A 54 9.07 8.17 0.78
C ALA A 54 9.96 9.40 0.96
N ALA A 55 11.16 9.41 0.36
CA ALA A 55 12.07 10.55 0.43
C ALA A 55 11.47 11.80 -0.24
N TYR A 56 10.91 11.68 -1.44
CA TYR A 56 10.28 12.81 -2.14
C TYR A 56 8.98 13.27 -1.49
N TYR A 57 8.18 12.32 -0.98
CA TYR A 57 6.96 12.64 -0.24
C TYR A 57 7.27 13.48 1.01
N GLN A 58 8.36 13.17 1.72
CA GLN A 58 8.82 13.99 2.85
C GLN A 58 9.22 15.42 2.43
N LYS A 59 9.87 15.59 1.27
CA LYS A 59 10.21 16.92 0.74
C LYS A 59 8.95 17.75 0.45
N ILE A 60 7.89 17.10 -0.08
CA ILE A 60 6.58 17.76 -0.28
C ILE A 60 6.02 18.23 1.05
N LEU A 61 5.96 17.34 2.06
CA LEU A 61 5.39 17.68 3.37
C LEU A 61 6.13 18.80 4.09
N LYS A 62 7.44 18.92 3.87
CA LYS A 62 8.27 20.00 4.42
C LYS A 62 8.20 21.31 3.63
N GLY A 63 7.53 21.31 2.47
CA GLY A 63 7.49 22.47 1.58
C GLY A 63 8.83 22.74 0.85
N GLU A 64 9.75 21.78 0.86
CA GLU A 64 11.06 21.90 0.19
C GLU A 64 10.93 21.76 -1.33
N GLN A 65 9.86 21.11 -1.80
CA GLN A 65 9.60 20.87 -3.22
C GLN A 65 8.09 20.84 -3.49
N SER A 66 7.64 21.39 -4.63
CA SER A 66 6.24 21.27 -5.04
C SER A 66 5.87 19.81 -5.35
N PRO A 67 4.60 19.41 -5.19
CA PRO A 67 4.16 18.04 -5.51
C PRO A 67 4.56 17.59 -6.91
N GLU A 68 4.39 18.45 -7.91
CA GLU A 68 4.65 18.15 -9.32
C GLU A 68 6.15 17.84 -9.54
N ASN A 69 7.02 18.69 -9.01
CA ASN A 69 8.46 18.54 -9.16
C ASN A 69 8.99 17.32 -8.40
N ALA A 70 8.47 17.06 -7.20
CA ALA A 70 8.86 15.91 -6.39
C ALA A 70 8.40 14.59 -7.03
N MET A 71 7.19 14.55 -7.59
CA MET A 71 6.69 13.39 -8.34
C MET A 71 7.51 13.13 -9.61
N ALA A 72 7.86 14.16 -10.37
CA ALA A 72 8.71 14.03 -11.55
C ALA A 72 10.10 13.47 -11.19
N SER A 73 10.71 14.02 -10.14
CA SER A 73 12.02 13.57 -9.65
C SER A 73 11.99 12.10 -9.17
N ALA A 74 10.93 11.72 -8.44
CA ALA A 74 10.74 10.34 -8.00
C ALA A 74 10.57 9.38 -9.19
N ALA A 75 9.85 9.79 -10.24
CA ALA A 75 9.67 8.99 -11.45
C ALA A 75 11.01 8.77 -12.19
N ASP A 76 11.86 9.79 -12.26
CA ASP A 76 13.18 9.67 -12.87
C ASP A 76 14.10 8.71 -12.11
N GLU A 77 14.09 8.77 -10.77
CA GLU A 77 14.88 7.84 -9.95
C GLU A 77 14.32 6.41 -9.98
N TRP A 78 13.00 6.24 -10.00
CA TRP A 78 12.36 4.95 -10.24
C TRP A 78 12.78 4.33 -11.57
N ASN A 79 12.86 5.13 -12.63
CA ASN A 79 13.34 4.65 -13.93
C ASN A 79 14.77 4.14 -13.85
N GLN A 80 15.62 4.77 -13.03
CA GLN A 80 17.01 4.29 -12.82
C GLN A 80 17.03 2.97 -12.05
N VAL A 81 16.25 2.86 -10.96
CA VAL A 81 16.11 1.62 -10.19
C VAL A 81 15.64 0.47 -11.07
N LEU A 82 14.59 0.70 -11.87
CA LEU A 82 14.03 -0.31 -12.77
C LEU A 82 14.97 -0.69 -13.91
N LYS A 83 15.80 0.25 -14.41
CA LYS A 83 16.83 -0.02 -15.42
C LYS A 83 17.98 -0.85 -14.85
N ALA A 84 18.42 -0.57 -13.62
CA ALA A 84 19.51 -1.29 -12.97
C ALA A 84 19.18 -2.77 -12.68
N TYR A 85 17.89 -3.11 -12.61
CA TYR A 85 17.43 -4.49 -12.43
C TYR A 85 17.39 -5.30 -13.74
N ARG A 86 17.31 -4.64 -14.91
CA ARG A 86 17.26 -5.30 -16.23
C ARG A 86 18.65 -5.71 -16.70
#